data_AF-K0EMC1-F1
#
_entry.id   AF-K0EMC1-F1
#
_cell.length_a   1.000
_cell.length_b   1.000
_cell.length_c   1.000
_cell.angle_alpha   90.00
_cell.angle_beta   90.00
_cell.angle_gamma   90.00
#
_symmetry.space_group_name_H-M   'P 1'
#
loop_
_entity.id
_entity.type
_entity.pdbx_description
1 polymer ?
#
loop_
_entity_poly.entity_id
_entity_poly.type
_entity_poly.pdbx_seq_one_letter_code
_entity_poly.pdbx_strand_id
1 'polypeptide(L)' 'MAPAVAADPDGGGMSDIVETLLAAAGLPAHPAEVRGHAVKYPDLRAAVDALYAIPEARYAVPATRFDARPGEPGWEQ' A
#
# COMPACT_ATOMS: atom_id res chain seq x y z
N MET A 1 16.06 -11.84 -10.54
CA MET A 1 15.01 -12.58 -11.28
C MET A 1 13.70 -12.43 -10.52
N ALA A 2 13.03 -11.30 -10.74
CA ALA A 2 11.63 -11.06 -10.41
C ALA A 2 10.96 -10.69 -11.74
N PRO A 3 9.75 -11.18 -12.06
CA PRO A 3 9.12 -10.81 -13.31
C PRO A 3 8.75 -9.33 -13.25
N ALA A 4 9.17 -8.58 -14.25
CA ALA A 4 8.65 -7.25 -14.51
C ALA A 4 7.17 -7.42 -14.87
N VAL A 5 6.27 -7.01 -13.97
CA VAL A 5 4.85 -6.85 -14.27
C VAL A 5 4.77 -5.71 -15.29
N ALA A 6 4.71 -6.07 -16.56
CA ALA A 6 4.39 -5.16 -17.64
C ALA A 6 2.98 -4.62 -17.35
N ALA A 7 2.89 -3.32 -17.11
CA ALA A 7 1.62 -2.62 -16.99
C ALA A 7 0.88 -2.76 -18.33
N ASP A 8 -0.14 -3.59 -18.36
CA ASP A 8 -1.15 -3.57 -19.41
C ASP A 8 -1.94 -2.25 -19.30
N PRO A 9 -1.97 -1.41 -20.34
CA PRO A 9 -2.76 -0.17 -20.34
C PRO A 9 -4.28 -0.41 -20.32
N ASP A 10 -4.73 -1.65 -20.52
CA ASP A 10 -6.13 -2.04 -20.39
C ASP A 10 -6.38 -2.49 -18.94
N GLY A 11 -7.41 -1.94 -18.27
CA GLY A 11 -7.66 -2.08 -16.82
C GLY A 11 -7.78 -3.49 -16.23
N GLY A 12 -7.60 -4.55 -17.04
CA GLY A 12 -7.45 -5.94 -16.61
C GLY A 12 -6.19 -6.16 -15.75
N GLY A 13 -5.02 -5.66 -16.16
CA GLY A 13 -3.78 -5.91 -15.42
C GLY A 13 -3.79 -5.38 -13.99
N MET A 14 -4.51 -4.29 -13.74
CA MET A 14 -4.66 -3.73 -12.40
C MET A 14 -5.67 -4.48 -11.54
N SER A 15 -6.72 -5.01 -12.17
CA SER A 15 -7.70 -5.86 -11.50
C SER A 15 -7.04 -7.15 -11.02
N ASP A 16 -6.19 -7.78 -11.84
CA ASP A 16 -5.47 -9.01 -11.49
C ASP A 16 -4.54 -8.84 -10.28
N ILE A 17 -3.85 -7.70 -10.19
CA ILE A 17 -3.00 -7.35 -9.04
C ILE A 17 -3.85 -7.24 -7.78
N VAL A 18 -4.97 -6.50 -7.86
CA VAL A 18 -5.87 -6.31 -6.72
C VAL A 18 -6.49 -7.64 -6.28
N GLU A 19 -6.93 -8.48 -7.21
CA GLU A 19 -7.45 -9.81 -6.90
C GLU A 19 -6.41 -10.67 -6.19
N THR A 20 -5.19 -10.67 -6.68
CA THR A 20 -4.07 -11.40 -6.06
C THR A 20 -3.82 -10.92 -4.62
N LEU A 21 -3.85 -9.60 -4.39
CA LEU A 21 -3.63 -9.02 -3.06
C LEU A 21 -4.77 -9.36 -2.10
N LEU A 22 -6.02 -9.28 -2.55
CA LEU A 22 -7.19 -9.62 -1.74
C LEU A 22 -7.22 -11.11 -1.42
N ALA A 23 -6.88 -11.97 -2.37
CA ALA A 23 -6.73 -13.41 -2.16
C ALA A 23 -5.63 -13.73 -1.14
N ALA A 24 -4.47 -13.07 -1.23
CA ALA A 24 -3.37 -13.24 -0.27
C ALA A 24 -3.75 -12.77 1.15
N ALA A 25 -4.64 -11.77 1.27
CA ALA A 25 -5.19 -11.31 2.53
C ALA A 25 -6.35 -12.20 3.05
N GLY A 26 -6.79 -13.22 2.30
CA GLY A 26 -7.93 -14.05 2.64
C GLY A 26 -9.28 -13.31 2.55
N LEU A 27 -9.34 -12.23 1.78
CA LEU A 27 -10.53 -11.39 1.63
C LEU A 27 -11.29 -11.77 0.35
N PRO A 28 -12.55 -12.25 0.45
CA PRO A 28 -13.38 -12.39 -0.74
C PRO A 28 -13.73 -11.01 -1.28
N ALA A 29 -13.68 -10.84 -2.59
CA ALA A 29 -13.98 -9.57 -3.24
C ALA A 29 -14.99 -9.76 -4.37
N HIS A 30 -16.03 -8.95 -4.39
CA HIS A 30 -16.96 -8.89 -5.51
C HIS A 30 -16.27 -8.18 -6.70
N PRO A 31 -16.53 -8.58 -7.97
CA PRO A 31 -15.87 -7.96 -9.13
C PRO A 31 -16.03 -6.42 -9.21
N ALA A 32 -17.11 -5.87 -8.66
CA ALA A 32 -17.29 -4.42 -8.58
C ALA A 32 -16.33 -3.75 -7.57
N GLU A 33 -16.02 -4.41 -6.46
CA GLU A 33 -15.06 -3.94 -5.46
C GLU A 33 -13.65 -4.00 -6.03
N VAL A 34 -13.29 -5.09 -6.71
CA VAL A 34 -12.01 -5.24 -7.41
C VAL A 34 -11.79 -4.07 -8.36
N ARG A 35 -12.76 -3.76 -9.22
CA ARG A 35 -12.66 -2.61 -10.13
C ARG A 35 -12.49 -1.28 -9.39
N GLY A 36 -13.25 -1.08 -8.31
CA GLY A 36 -13.14 0.13 -7.48
C GLY A 36 -11.77 0.29 -6.82
N HIS A 37 -11.15 -0.81 -6.40
CA HIS A 37 -9.80 -0.83 -5.86
C HIS A 37 -8.74 -0.68 -6.95
N ALA A 38 -8.93 -1.30 -8.12
CA ALA A 38 -8.00 -1.23 -9.24
C ALA A 38 -7.82 0.22 -9.73
N VAL A 39 -8.89 1.03 -9.72
CA VAL A 39 -8.79 2.46 -10.04
C VAL A 39 -7.92 3.23 -9.03
N LYS A 40 -7.97 2.87 -7.75
CA LYS A 40 -7.26 3.59 -6.67
C LYS A 40 -5.85 3.07 -6.41
N TYR A 41 -5.57 1.82 -6.77
CA TYR A 41 -4.34 1.14 -6.43
C TYR A 41 -3.06 1.85 -6.93
N PRO A 42 -3.01 2.42 -8.14
CA PRO A 42 -1.83 3.16 -8.60
C PRO A 42 -1.44 4.32 -7.67
N ASP A 43 -2.42 5.12 -7.23
CA ASP A 43 -2.18 6.25 -6.32
C ASP A 43 -1.73 5.78 -4.93
N LEU A 44 -2.34 4.71 -4.42
CA LEU A 44 -1.93 4.08 -3.16
C LEU A 44 -0.49 3.55 -3.24
N ARG A 45 -0.13 2.92 -4.36
CA ARG A 45 1.21 2.41 -4.60
C ARG A 45 2.23 3.54 -4.63
N ALA A 46 1.94 4.62 -5.37
CA ALA A 46 2.79 5.79 -5.45
C ALA A 46 2.98 6.47 -4.08
N ALA A 47 1.92 6.57 -3.28
CA ALA A 47 2.00 7.11 -1.93
C ALA A 47 2.90 6.26 -1.01
N VAL A 48 2.82 4.92 -1.10
CA VAL A 48 3.72 4.02 -0.36
C VAL A 48 5.16 4.18 -0.83
N ASP A 49 5.41 4.21 -2.14
CA ASP A 49 6.76 4.37 -2.70
C ASP A 49 7.39 5.72 -2.28
N ALA A 50 6.59 6.78 -2.16
CA ALA A 50 7.03 8.08 -1.67
C ALA A 50 7.52 8.05 -0.21
N LEU A 51 6.95 7.20 0.66
CA LEU A 51 7.44 7.02 2.03
C LEU A 51 8.86 6.46 2.07
N TYR A 52 9.23 5.61 1.11
CA TYR A 52 10.58 5.04 1.01
C TYR A 52 11.60 5.96 0.35
N ALA A 53 11.16 7.05 -0.27
CA ALA A 53 12.05 8.07 -0.83
C ALA A 53 12.71 8.94 0.26
N ILE A 54 12.13 8.96 1.47
CA ILE A 54 12.65 9.71 2.62
C ILE A 54 13.66 8.80 3.36
N PRO A 55 14.98 9.10 3.34
CA PRO A 55 15.99 8.24 3.97
C PRO A 55 15.73 7.98 5.45
N GLU A 56 15.23 8.97 6.17
CA GLU A 56 14.88 8.90 7.59
C GLU A 56 13.72 7.94 7.84
N ALA A 57 12.72 7.91 6.94
CA ALA A 57 11.59 7.00 7.04
C ALA A 57 11.94 5.56 6.64
N ARG A 58 12.90 5.39 5.71
CA ARG A 58 13.33 4.08 5.20
C ARG A 58 13.87 3.16 6.29
N TYR A 59 14.51 3.73 7.31
CA TYR A 59 15.09 3.00 8.43
C TYR A 59 14.45 3.34 9.77
N ALA A 60 13.38 4.15 9.77
CA ALA A 60 12.61 4.41 10.97
C ALA A 60 12.07 3.07 11.50
N VAL A 61 12.21 2.87 12.81
CA VAL A 61 11.51 1.77 13.49
C VAL A 61 10.02 2.01 13.24
N PRO A 62 9.27 1.05 12.67
CA PRO A 62 7.85 1.23 12.47
C PRO A 62 7.23 1.60 13.82
N ALA A 63 6.40 2.64 13.85
CA ALA A 63 5.75 3.20 15.04
C ALA A 63 4.69 2.24 15.62
N THR A 64 5.12 1.01 15.90
CA THR A 64 4.37 -0.12 16.45
C THR A 64 4.11 0.07 17.95
N ARG A 65 4.83 1.00 18.58
CA ARG A 65 4.55 1.43 19.94
C ARG A 65 3.57 2.60 19.88
N PHE A 66 2.31 2.29 20.15
CA PHE A 66 1.32 3.29 20.54
C PHE A 66 1.43 3.50 22.06
N ASP A 67 1.75 4.73 22.48
CA ASP A 67 1.64 5.12 23.87
C ASP A 67 0.32 5.89 24.04
N ALA A 68 -0.65 5.24 24.70
CA ALA A 68 -1.98 5.80 24.90
C ALA A 68 -2.03 6.91 25.98
N ARG A 69 -0.88 7.31 26.53
CA ARG A 69 -0.82 8.36 27.55
C ARG A 69 -1.30 9.68 26.95
N PRO A 70 -2.30 10.35 27.56
CA PRO A 70 -2.65 11.71 27.21
C PRO A 70 -1.50 12.63 27.62
N GLY A 71 -0.74 13.13 26.65
CA GLY A 71 0.37 14.07 26.87
C GLY A 71 1.12 14.28 25.55
N GLU A 72 1.43 15.52 25.21
CA GLU A 72 1.92 15.93 23.88
C GLU A 72 3.00 14.99 23.31
N PRO A 73 2.90 14.57 22.03
CA PRO A 73 3.99 13.88 21.38
C PRO A 73 5.14 14.88 21.20
N GLY A 74 6.11 14.83 22.11
CA GLY A 74 7.37 15.57 22.01
C GLY A 74 8.13 15.10 20.77
N TRP A 75 8.11 15.91 19.71
CA TRP A 75 9.01 15.83 18.57
C TRP A 75 10.30 16.63 18.81
N GLU A 76 10.61 16.94 20.08
CA GLU A 76 11.87 17.55 20.50
C GLU A 76 12.92 16.48 20.81
N GLN A 77 13.72 16.15 19.80
CA GLN A 77 15.16 15.91 19.94
C GLN A 77 15.88 16.49 18.73
#